data_AF-A0A9P3A7W7-F1
#
_entry.id   AF-A0A9P3A7W7-F1
#
_cell.length_a   1.000
_cell.length_b   1.000
_cell.length_c   1.000
_cell.angle_alpha   90.00
_cell.angle_beta   90.00
_cell.angle_gamma   90.00
#
_symmetry.space_group_name_H-M   'P 1'
#
loop_
_entity.id
_entity.type
_entity.pdbx_description
1 polymer ?
#
loop_
_entity_poly.entity_id
_entity_poly.type
_entity_poly.pdbx_seq_one_letter_code
_entity_poly.pdbx_strand_id
1 'polypeptide(L)'
;MSARSATQIALLTAATAVTGLVGYAVYFDYMRRNNPEFRKNIRKQHKKLAAEAETRAKEERERNTKALRAALVEIQMEDQPVSPEQQEAYFQEQVAEGEKLASQGPDLYVEAATHFYRALRVYPQPVELLMIYQKVVPPPVFALLLELTALTGGAAGGPGVSAASTAPPPPPQASVADIDESSPATSTESAEAGSPNGASATSATSEWERVSDEGRRA
;
A
#
# COMPACT_ATOMS: atom_id res chain seq x y z
N MET A 1 0.73 57.96 46.14
CA MET A 1 1.19 56.63 45.70
C MET A 1 0.05 55.66 45.96
N SER A 2 -0.75 55.29 44.95
CA SER A 2 -1.90 54.41 45.16
C SER A 2 -1.42 52.99 45.48
N ALA A 3 -1.78 52.48 46.65
CA ALA A 3 -1.48 51.11 47.05
C ALA A 3 -2.28 50.14 46.16
N ARG A 4 -1.59 49.15 45.57
CA ARG A 4 -2.23 48.08 44.80
C ARG A 4 -3.03 47.19 45.77
N SER A 5 -4.26 46.83 45.41
CA SER A 5 -5.10 45.97 46.26
C SER A 5 -4.60 44.52 46.24
N ALA A 6 -4.89 43.76 47.29
CA ALA A 6 -4.50 42.35 47.40
C ALA A 6 -4.97 41.51 46.18
N THR A 7 -6.14 41.82 45.63
CA THR A 7 -6.67 41.19 44.41
C THR A 7 -5.81 41.48 43.18
N GLN A 8 -5.28 42.70 43.02
CA GLN A 8 -4.38 43.03 41.92
C GLN A 8 -3.05 42.27 42.03
N ILE A 9 -2.52 42.11 43.24
CA ILE A 9 -1.31 41.33 43.50
C ILE A 9 -1.56 39.85 43.16
N ALA A 10 -2.67 39.27 43.62
CA ALA A 10 -3.04 37.88 43.35
C ALA A 10 -3.23 37.60 41.84
N LEU A 11 -3.90 38.49 41.11
CA LEU A 11 -4.08 38.36 39.66
C LEU A 11 -2.75 38.43 38.90
N LEU A 12 -1.86 39.35 39.28
CA LEU A 12 -0.53 39.46 38.66
C LEU A 12 0.31 38.21 38.90
N THR A 13 0.27 37.63 40.11
CA THR A 13 0.99 36.39 40.42
C THR A 13 0.42 35.19 39.68
N ALA A 14 -0.90 35.08 39.59
CA ALA A 14 -1.57 34.00 38.89
C ALA A 14 -1.31 34.07 37.38
N ALA A 15 -1.40 35.27 36.78
CA ALA A 15 -1.07 35.48 35.38
C ALA A 15 0.38 35.10 35.07
N THR A 16 1.33 35.51 35.92
CA THR A 16 2.75 35.18 35.76
C THR A 16 3.00 33.67 35.85
N ALA A 17 2.35 32.98 36.80
CA ALA A 17 2.46 31.54 36.94
C ALA A 17 1.92 30.81 35.71
N VAL A 18 0.75 31.21 35.20
CA VAL A 18 0.14 30.63 33.99
C VAL A 18 1.05 30.86 32.78
N THR A 19 1.58 32.07 32.60
CA THR A 19 2.50 32.37 31.49
C THR A 19 3.78 31.53 31.58
N GLY A 20 4.37 31.36 32.76
CA GLY A 20 5.52 30.50 32.96
C GLY A 20 5.24 29.03 32.60
N LEU A 21 4.06 28.54 32.97
CA LEU A 21 3.64 27.16 32.70
C LEU A 21 3.40 26.93 31.20
N VAL A 22 2.73 27.86 30.52
CA VAL A 22 2.52 27.82 29.06
C VAL A 22 3.86 27.92 28.33
N GLY A 23 4.74 28.84 28.73
CA GLY A 23 6.08 28.98 28.15
C GLY A 23 6.91 27.71 28.30
N TYR A 24 6.86 27.06 29.47
CA TYR A 24 7.53 25.77 29.70
C TYR A 24 6.93 24.66 28.84
N ALA A 25 5.60 24.58 28.71
CA ALA A 25 4.96 23.58 27.87
C ALA A 25 5.37 23.72 26.38
N VAL A 26 5.43 24.95 25.86
CA VAL A 26 5.90 25.24 24.51
C VAL A 26 7.38 24.86 24.34
N TYR A 27 8.24 25.26 25.28
CA TYR A 27 9.67 24.91 25.27
C TYR A 27 9.87 23.38 25.32
N PHE A 28 9.12 22.69 26.18
CA PHE A 28 9.22 21.25 26.34
C PHE A 28 8.75 20.50 25.09
N ASP A 29 7.64 20.93 24.45
CA ASP A 29 7.21 20.33 23.18
C ASP A 29 8.21 20.59 22.05
N TYR A 30 8.82 21.79 22.00
CA TYR A 30 9.89 22.11 21.06
C TYR A 30 11.13 21.23 21.26
N MET A 31 11.63 21.13 22.51
CA MET A 31 12.80 20.29 22.83
C MET A 31 12.54 18.81 22.49
N ARG A 32 11.33 18.32 22.76
CA ARG A 32 10.92 16.96 22.42
C ARG A 32 10.89 16.72 20.90
N ARG A 33 10.34 17.65 20.12
CA ARG A 33 10.20 17.50 18.66
C ARG A 33 11.53 17.74 17.91
N ASN A 34 12.41 18.57 18.44
CA ASN A 34 13.68 18.91 17.79
C ASN A 34 14.85 17.99 18.22
N ASN A 35 14.58 16.92 18.98
CA ASN A 35 15.63 15.98 19.37
C ASN A 35 16.10 15.13 18.17
N PRO A 36 17.39 15.22 17.77
CA PRO A 36 17.91 14.49 16.62
C PRO A 36 17.84 12.97 16.78
N GLU A 37 17.95 12.45 18.01
CA GLU A 37 17.87 11.00 18.28
C GLU A 37 16.47 10.45 18.03
N PHE A 38 15.41 11.22 18.32
CA PHE A 38 14.03 10.81 18.02
C PHE A 38 13.82 10.64 16.51
N ARG A 39 14.24 11.62 15.70
CA ARG A 39 14.15 11.54 14.23
C ARG A 39 14.99 10.40 13.66
N LYS A 40 16.15 10.10 14.25
CA LYS A 40 16.96 8.94 13.87
C LYS A 40 16.26 7.63 14.22
N ASN A 41 15.63 7.53 15.38
CA ASN A 41 14.93 6.32 15.81
C ASN A 41 13.70 6.02 14.95
N ILE A 42 12.91 7.04 14.58
CA ILE A 42 11.80 6.88 13.62
C ILE A 42 12.33 6.38 12.27
N ARG A 43 13.38 7.00 11.72
CA ARG A 43 14.01 6.53 10.47
C ARG A 43 14.51 5.09 10.57
N LYS A 44 15.15 4.72 11.69
CA LYS A 44 15.59 3.34 11.96
C LYS A 44 14.41 2.38 12.03
N GLN A 45 13.30 2.75 12.69
CA GLN A 45 12.10 1.93 12.79
C GLN A 45 11.43 1.74 11.43
N HIS A 46 11.23 2.81 10.65
CA HIS A 46 10.70 2.68 9.28
C HIS A 46 11.59 1.81 8.40
N LYS A 47 12.92 1.98 8.47
CA LYS A 47 13.85 1.13 7.72
C LYS A 47 13.78 -0.34 8.15
N LYS A 48 13.64 -0.62 9.44
CA LYS A 48 13.47 -1.98 9.96
C LYS A 48 12.16 -2.59 9.49
N LEU A 49 11.05 -1.88 9.61
CA LEU A 49 9.73 -2.36 9.14
C LEU A 49 9.72 -2.61 7.63
N ALA A 50 10.33 -1.72 6.84
CA ALA A 50 10.47 -1.91 5.40
C ALA A 50 11.34 -3.13 5.06
N ALA A 51 12.47 -3.30 5.75
CA ALA A 51 13.33 -4.47 5.57
C ALA A 51 12.63 -5.77 5.97
N GLU A 52 11.90 -5.78 7.09
CA GLU A 52 11.12 -6.93 7.56
C GLU A 52 9.98 -7.28 6.60
N ALA A 53 9.30 -6.28 6.04
CA ALA A 53 8.28 -6.49 5.01
C ALA A 53 8.89 -7.08 3.73
N GLU A 54 10.05 -6.58 3.31
CA GLU A 54 10.77 -7.11 2.13
C GLU A 54 11.24 -8.55 2.35
N THR A 55 11.79 -8.88 3.54
CA THR A 55 12.20 -10.25 3.85
C THR A 55 11.01 -11.19 3.88
N ARG A 56 9.90 -10.79 4.51
CA ARG A 56 8.66 -11.60 4.53
C ARG A 56 8.12 -11.85 3.12
N ALA A 57 8.05 -10.81 2.29
CA ALA A 57 7.59 -10.94 0.91
C ALA A 57 8.50 -11.87 0.08
N LYS A 58 9.82 -11.80 0.30
CA LYS A 58 10.78 -12.71 -0.34
C LYS A 58 10.60 -14.15 0.13
N GLU A 59 10.45 -14.37 1.43
CA GLU A 59 10.23 -15.70 2.01
C GLU A 59 8.91 -16.31 1.52
N GLU A 60 7.83 -15.54 1.49
CA GLU A 60 6.54 -15.96 0.93
C GLU A 60 6.66 -16.31 -0.55
N ARG A 61 7.32 -15.47 -1.34
CA ARG A 61 7.56 -15.76 -2.76
C ARG A 61 8.36 -17.03 -2.93
N GLU A 62 9.46 -17.21 -2.20
CA GLU A 62 10.27 -18.43 -2.26
C GLU A 62 9.46 -19.66 -1.87
N ARG A 63 8.66 -19.59 -0.81
CA ARG A 63 7.75 -20.66 -0.39
C ARG A 63 6.77 -21.01 -1.49
N ASN A 64 6.11 -20.00 -2.08
CA ASN A 64 5.15 -20.20 -3.16
C ASN A 64 5.83 -20.80 -4.39
N THR A 65 7.01 -20.32 -4.79
CA THR A 65 7.74 -20.90 -5.94
C THR A 65 8.13 -22.36 -5.71
N LYS A 66 8.47 -22.74 -4.47
CA LYS A 66 8.80 -24.14 -4.13
C LYS A 66 7.56 -25.01 -4.19
N ALA A 67 6.44 -24.55 -3.65
CA ALA A 67 5.17 -25.24 -3.69
C ALA A 67 4.65 -25.40 -5.13
N LEU A 68 4.74 -24.35 -5.96
CA LEU A 68 4.39 -24.41 -7.38
C LEU A 68 5.24 -25.43 -8.16
N ARG A 69 6.55 -25.51 -7.89
CA ARG A 69 7.41 -26.53 -8.52
C ARG A 69 7.02 -27.95 -8.10
N ALA A 70 6.71 -28.17 -6.82
CA ALA A 70 6.25 -29.46 -6.34
C ALA A 70 4.92 -29.87 -7.00
N ALA A 71 3.95 -28.95 -7.00
CA ALA A 71 2.66 -29.17 -7.64
C ALA A 71 2.79 -29.42 -9.17
N LEU A 72 3.73 -28.74 -9.83
CA LEU A 72 3.98 -28.95 -11.25
C LEU A 72 4.48 -30.39 -11.54
N VAL A 73 5.34 -30.94 -10.69
CA VAL A 73 5.80 -32.33 -10.82
C VAL A 73 4.62 -33.29 -10.67
N GLU A 74 3.74 -33.05 -9.68
CA GLU A 74 2.53 -33.86 -9.50
C GLU A 74 1.61 -33.82 -10.72
N ILE A 75 1.33 -32.62 -11.25
CA ILE A 75 0.51 -32.42 -12.45
C ILE A 75 1.13 -33.10 -13.68
N GLN A 76 2.45 -33.14 -13.79
CA GLN A 76 3.12 -33.80 -14.92
C GLN A 76 3.04 -35.33 -14.85
N MET A 77 2.90 -35.90 -13.64
CA MET A 77 2.71 -37.33 -13.42
C MET A 77 1.24 -37.77 -13.54
N GLU A 78 0.30 -36.81 -13.50
CA GLU A 78 -1.13 -37.06 -13.64
C GLU A 78 -1.52 -37.34 -15.11
N ASP A 79 -2.29 -38.40 -15.32
CA ASP A 79 -2.79 -38.76 -16.65
C ASP A 79 -3.87 -37.77 -17.10
N GLN A 80 -3.74 -37.28 -18.33
CA GLN A 80 -4.66 -36.31 -18.88
C GLN A 80 -5.88 -37.01 -19.51
N PRO A 81 -7.11 -36.49 -19.32
CA PRO A 81 -8.30 -37.07 -19.94
C PRO A 81 -8.18 -37.07 -21.47
N VAL A 82 -8.48 -38.22 -22.08
CA VAL A 82 -8.23 -38.48 -23.52
C VAL A 82 -9.44 -38.14 -24.38
N SER A 83 -10.65 -38.34 -23.87
CA SER A 83 -11.89 -38.08 -24.60
C SER A 83 -12.37 -36.63 -24.39
N PRO A 84 -13.04 -36.01 -25.37
CA PRO A 84 -13.53 -34.63 -25.26
C PRO A 84 -14.55 -34.48 -24.12
N GLU A 85 -15.42 -35.47 -23.91
CA GLU A 85 -16.40 -35.48 -22.81
C GLU A 85 -15.71 -35.49 -21.43
N GLN A 86 -14.64 -36.29 -21.29
CA GLN A 86 -13.86 -36.32 -20.05
C GLN A 86 -13.04 -35.04 -19.84
N GLN A 87 -12.53 -34.43 -20.92
CA GLN A 87 -11.81 -33.16 -20.85
C GLN A 87 -12.72 -32.03 -20.39
N GLU A 88 -13.96 -31.98 -20.88
CA GLU A 88 -14.94 -30.98 -20.45
C GLU A 88 -15.31 -31.16 -18.98
N ALA A 89 -15.59 -32.40 -18.54
CA ALA A 89 -15.89 -32.69 -17.15
C ALA A 89 -14.71 -32.33 -16.22
N TYR A 90 -13.49 -32.72 -16.58
CA TYR A 90 -12.28 -32.39 -15.84
C TYR A 90 -12.05 -30.87 -15.79
N PHE A 91 -12.23 -30.17 -16.91
CA PHE A 91 -12.13 -28.71 -16.95
C PHE A 91 -13.09 -28.05 -15.96
N GLN A 92 -14.36 -28.45 -15.98
CA GLN A 92 -15.39 -27.88 -15.09
C GLN A 92 -15.07 -28.15 -13.61
N GLU A 93 -14.65 -29.37 -13.28
CA GLU A 93 -14.22 -29.75 -11.93
C GLU A 93 -13.04 -28.90 -11.45
N GLN A 94 -11.98 -28.82 -12.26
CA GLN A 94 -10.78 -28.04 -11.92
C GLN A 94 -11.07 -26.55 -11.76
N VAL A 95 -11.93 -25.96 -12.59
CA VAL A 95 -12.34 -24.56 -12.43
C VAL A 95 -13.13 -24.37 -11.14
N ALA A 96 -14.09 -25.24 -10.85
CA ALA A 96 -14.90 -25.14 -9.63
C ALA A 96 -14.05 -25.28 -8.35
N GLU A 97 -13.09 -26.22 -8.33
CA GLU A 97 -12.16 -26.38 -7.22
C GLU A 97 -11.21 -25.19 -7.08
N GLY A 98 -10.67 -24.68 -8.20
CA GLY A 98 -9.82 -23.50 -8.22
C GLY A 98 -10.52 -22.26 -7.67
N GLU A 99 -11.77 -22.02 -8.07
CA GLU A 99 -12.60 -20.93 -7.55
C GLU A 99 -12.92 -21.09 -6.05
N LYS A 100 -13.29 -22.31 -5.64
CA LYS A 100 -13.55 -22.63 -4.24
C LYS A 100 -12.33 -22.35 -3.36
N LEU A 101 -11.14 -22.77 -3.79
CA LEU A 101 -9.90 -22.54 -3.03
C LEU A 101 -9.49 -21.07 -3.04
N ALA A 102 -9.64 -20.38 -4.18
CA ALA A 102 -9.39 -18.94 -4.26
C ALA A 102 -10.27 -18.12 -3.30
N SER A 103 -11.50 -18.58 -3.02
CA SER A 103 -12.41 -17.91 -2.08
C SER A 103 -12.02 -18.06 -0.60
N GLN A 104 -11.17 -19.04 -0.27
CA GLN A 104 -10.80 -19.36 1.12
C GLN A 104 -9.62 -18.53 1.64
N GLY A 105 -8.90 -17.83 0.77
CA GLY A 105 -7.86 -16.87 1.15
C GLY A 105 -6.43 -17.30 0.81
N PRO A 106 -5.43 -16.52 1.25
CA PRO A 106 -4.07 -16.54 0.71
C PRO A 106 -3.32 -17.84 0.92
N ASP A 107 -3.65 -18.60 1.96
CA ASP A 107 -3.00 -19.88 2.26
C ASP A 107 -3.24 -20.94 1.17
N LEU A 108 -4.35 -20.82 0.42
CA LEU A 108 -4.78 -21.78 -0.61
C LEU A 108 -4.62 -21.26 -2.04
N TYR A 109 -4.03 -20.07 -2.23
CA TYR A 109 -3.86 -19.47 -3.56
C TYR A 109 -2.94 -20.28 -4.48
N VAL A 110 -1.94 -20.97 -3.92
CA VAL A 110 -1.05 -21.85 -4.68
C VAL A 110 -1.82 -23.05 -5.22
N GLU A 111 -2.65 -23.67 -4.38
CA GLU A 111 -3.49 -24.80 -4.77
C GLU A 111 -4.52 -24.37 -5.82
N ALA A 112 -5.19 -23.23 -5.61
CA ALA A 112 -6.11 -22.65 -6.57
C ALA A 112 -5.47 -22.43 -7.95
N ALA A 113 -4.27 -21.83 -8.00
CA ALA A 113 -3.53 -21.64 -9.25
C ALA A 113 -3.17 -22.97 -9.93
N THR A 114 -2.92 -24.02 -9.15
CA THR A 114 -2.62 -25.36 -9.64
C THR A 114 -3.83 -25.98 -10.36
N HIS A 115 -5.04 -25.83 -9.82
CA HIS A 115 -6.27 -26.26 -10.47
C HIS A 115 -6.57 -25.46 -11.77
N PHE A 116 -6.40 -24.14 -11.75
CA PHE A 116 -6.54 -23.34 -12.98
C PHE A 116 -5.53 -23.73 -14.06
N TYR A 117 -4.32 -24.14 -13.67
CA TYR A 117 -3.33 -24.65 -14.61
C TYR A 117 -3.70 -26.01 -15.20
N ARG A 118 -4.25 -26.93 -14.40
CA ARG A 118 -4.82 -28.20 -14.91
C ARG A 118 -5.91 -27.95 -15.95
N ALA A 119 -6.82 -27.01 -15.67
CA ALA A 119 -7.85 -26.58 -16.61
C ALA A 119 -7.27 -26.00 -17.92
N LEU A 120 -6.21 -25.18 -17.84
CA LEU A 120 -5.54 -24.62 -19.03
C LEU A 120 -4.97 -25.70 -19.96
N ARG A 121 -4.47 -26.82 -19.41
CA ARG A 121 -3.84 -27.88 -20.22
C ARG A 121 -4.83 -28.67 -21.07
N VAL A 122 -6.11 -28.73 -20.67
CA VAL A 122 -7.17 -29.47 -21.39
C VAL A 122 -8.01 -28.57 -22.29
N TYR A 123 -7.87 -27.24 -22.17
CA TYR A 123 -8.66 -26.29 -22.95
C TYR A 123 -8.07 -26.08 -24.35
N PRO A 124 -8.89 -26.09 -25.42
CA PRO A 124 -8.39 -26.02 -26.80
C PRO A 124 -7.75 -24.67 -27.17
N GLN A 125 -8.13 -23.58 -26.49
CA GLN A 125 -7.64 -22.21 -26.75
C GLN A 125 -7.10 -21.57 -25.46
N PRO A 126 -5.93 -22.01 -24.96
CA PRO A 126 -5.44 -21.62 -23.63
C PRO A 126 -5.19 -20.12 -23.48
N VAL A 127 -4.87 -19.40 -24.56
CA VAL A 127 -4.67 -17.95 -24.54
C VAL A 127 -5.98 -17.20 -24.23
N GLU A 128 -7.10 -17.63 -24.80
CA GLU A 128 -8.41 -17.03 -24.54
C GLU A 128 -8.86 -17.27 -23.10
N LEU A 129 -8.69 -18.50 -22.62
CA LEU A 129 -9.00 -18.85 -21.23
C LEU A 129 -8.17 -18.04 -20.23
N LEU A 130 -6.88 -17.82 -20.54
CA LEU A 130 -6.01 -16.99 -19.71
C LEU A 130 -6.50 -15.52 -19.66
N MET A 131 -7.03 -14.98 -20.76
CA MET A 131 -7.63 -13.64 -20.79
C MET A 131 -8.90 -13.55 -19.94
N ILE A 132 -9.73 -14.61 -19.94
CA ILE A 132 -10.92 -14.67 -19.08
C ILE A 132 -10.50 -14.70 -17.61
N TYR A 133 -9.53 -15.55 -17.24
CA TYR A 133 -9.01 -15.61 -15.87
C TYR A 133 -8.44 -14.29 -15.39
N GLN A 134 -7.76 -13.52 -16.24
CA GLN A 134 -7.30 -12.18 -15.88
C GLN A 134 -8.43 -11.26 -15.40
N LYS A 135 -9.68 -11.48 -15.86
CA LYS A 135 -10.84 -10.67 -15.52
C LYS A 135 -11.60 -11.19 -14.29
N VAL A 136 -11.66 -12.51 -14.11
CA VAL A 136 -12.56 -13.13 -13.11
C VAL A 136 -11.83 -13.69 -11.88
N VAL A 137 -10.54 -14.03 -11.99
CA VAL A 137 -9.76 -14.62 -10.90
C VAL A 137 -9.06 -13.51 -10.08
N PRO A 138 -8.97 -13.63 -8.74
CA PRO A 138 -8.23 -12.68 -7.92
C PRO A 138 -6.78 -12.47 -8.41
N PRO A 139 -6.28 -11.21 -8.47
CA PRO A 139 -4.94 -10.92 -9.01
C PRO A 139 -3.78 -11.74 -8.40
N PRO A 140 -3.76 -12.03 -7.08
CA PRO A 140 -2.69 -12.84 -6.50
C PRO A 140 -2.66 -14.29 -7.03
N VAL A 141 -3.83 -14.90 -7.26
CA VAL A 141 -3.93 -16.28 -7.80
C VAL A 141 -3.52 -16.29 -9.26
N PHE A 142 -3.95 -15.29 -10.04
CA PHE A 142 -3.55 -15.14 -11.44
C PHE A 142 -2.04 -14.95 -11.60
N ALA A 143 -1.39 -14.19 -10.70
CA ALA A 143 0.06 -14.04 -10.70
C ALA A 143 0.80 -15.37 -10.48
N LEU A 144 0.31 -16.20 -9.55
CA LEU A 144 0.85 -17.54 -9.31
C LEU A 144 0.62 -18.49 -10.49
N LEU A 145 -0.53 -18.39 -11.15
CA LEU A 145 -0.82 -19.12 -12.38
C LEU A 145 0.19 -18.78 -13.48
N LEU A 146 0.47 -17.49 -13.69
CA LEU A 146 1.48 -17.05 -14.66
C LEU A 146 2.88 -17.56 -14.28
N GLU A 147 3.25 -17.52 -13.01
CA GLU A 147 4.51 -18.09 -12.54
C GLU A 147 4.61 -19.59 -12.80
N LEU A 148 3.53 -20.35 -12.57
CA LEU A 148 3.44 -21.77 -12.88
C LEU A 148 3.60 -22.04 -14.38
N THR A 149 2.94 -21.24 -15.24
CA THR A 149 3.09 -21.35 -16.71
C THR A 149 4.50 -21.00 -17.20
N ALA A 150 5.21 -20.09 -16.50
CA ALA A 150 6.59 -19.78 -16.82
C ALA A 150 7.54 -20.93 -16.42
N LEU A 151 7.28 -21.59 -15.29
CA LEU A 151 8.09 -22.71 -14.78
C LEU A 151 8.02 -23.96 -15.67
N THR A 152 6.88 -24.23 -16.32
CA THR A 152 6.73 -25.37 -17.23
C THR A 152 7.44 -25.20 -18.58
N GLY A 153 8.01 -24.02 -18.85
CA GLY A 153 8.65 -23.73 -20.14
C GLY A 153 7.62 -23.40 -21.22
N GLY A 154 6.93 -22.27 -21.09
CA GLY A 154 6.36 -21.53 -22.22
C GLY A 154 5.44 -22.29 -23.19
N ALA A 155 4.75 -23.35 -22.73
CA ALA A 155 3.91 -24.19 -23.58
C ALA A 155 2.53 -23.55 -23.91
N ALA A 156 2.52 -22.23 -24.12
CA ALA A 156 1.43 -21.48 -24.73
C ALA A 156 1.94 -20.38 -25.70
N GLY A 157 3.15 -20.54 -26.24
CA GLY A 157 3.70 -19.64 -27.25
C GLY A 157 4.36 -20.41 -28.39
N GLY A 158 3.79 -20.34 -29.60
CA GLY A 158 4.52 -20.66 -30.82
C GLY A 158 5.80 -19.80 -30.96
N PRO A 159 6.67 -20.10 -31.94
CA PRO A 159 8.01 -19.51 -32.00
C PRO A 159 7.92 -18.00 -32.25
N GLY A 160 8.20 -17.22 -31.21
CA GLY A 160 8.42 -15.78 -31.33
C GLY A 160 7.70 -14.93 -30.28
N VAL A 161 8.17 -14.97 -29.03
CA VAL A 161 8.19 -13.78 -28.17
C VAL A 161 9.37 -13.91 -27.22
N SER A 162 10.45 -13.22 -27.59
CA SER A 162 11.67 -13.12 -26.82
C SER A 162 11.38 -12.60 -25.41
N ALA A 163 12.02 -13.23 -24.44
CA ALA A 163 12.08 -12.80 -23.05
C ALA A 163 12.57 -11.34 -22.96
N ALA A 164 11.63 -10.43 -22.79
CA ALA A 164 11.89 -9.08 -22.32
C ALA A 164 11.57 -9.04 -20.83
N SER A 165 12.63 -8.99 -20.04
CA SER A 165 12.66 -8.80 -18.60
C SER A 165 11.68 -7.69 -18.17
N THR A 166 10.48 -8.08 -17.73
CA THR A 166 9.54 -7.15 -17.08
C THR A 166 9.69 -7.34 -15.57
N ALA A 167 10.60 -6.57 -14.99
CA ALA A 167 10.60 -6.36 -13.55
C ALA A 167 9.32 -5.58 -13.17
N PRO A 168 8.67 -5.89 -12.04
CA PRO A 168 7.54 -5.10 -11.57
C PRO A 168 8.00 -3.66 -11.26
N PRO A 169 7.16 -2.63 -11.50
CA PRO A 169 7.51 -1.26 -11.17
C PRO A 169 7.73 -1.14 -9.65
N PRO A 170 8.76 -0.43 -9.20
CA PRO A 170 8.97 -0.18 -7.77
C PRO A 170 7.76 0.59 -7.21
N PRO A 171 7.32 0.31 -5.96
CA PRO A 171 6.31 1.15 -5.31
C PRO A 171 6.80 2.60 -5.27
N PRO A 172 5.89 3.60 -5.34
CA PRO A 172 6.27 5.01 -5.40
C PRO A 172 7.18 5.33 -4.21
N GLN A 173 8.43 5.65 -4.52
CA GLN A 173 9.38 6.09 -3.51
C GLN A 173 8.86 7.41 -2.97
N ALA A 174 8.45 7.44 -1.70
CA ALA A 174 8.26 8.67 -0.97
C ALA A 174 9.62 9.37 -0.90
N SER A 175 9.88 10.27 -1.86
CA SER A 175 11.09 11.07 -1.93
C SER A 175 11.10 12.03 -0.75
N VAL A 176 11.90 11.71 0.26
CA VAL A 176 12.28 12.57 1.39
C VAL A 176 13.24 13.70 0.98
N ALA A 177 13.23 14.09 -0.29
CA ALA A 177 14.07 15.16 -0.84
C ALA A 177 13.26 16.46 -0.92
N ASP A 178 12.93 17.04 0.23
CA ASP A 178 12.51 18.46 0.31
C ASP A 178 12.64 19.02 1.74
N ILE A 179 13.72 18.66 2.44
CA ILE A 179 14.03 19.24 3.76
C ILE A 179 15.53 19.49 3.87
N ASP A 180 16.00 20.52 3.18
CA ASP A 180 17.07 21.46 3.58
C ASP A 180 16.95 22.63 2.59
N GLU A 181 16.82 23.89 2.99
CA GLU A 181 17.85 24.67 3.65
C GLU A 181 17.24 26.05 3.96
N SER A 182 17.17 26.44 5.24
CA SER A 182 17.13 27.88 5.56
C SER A 182 17.58 28.12 6.99
N SER A 183 18.84 28.51 7.14
CA SER A 183 19.33 29.33 8.24
C SER A 183 20.03 30.57 7.69
N PRO A 184 20.09 31.66 8.49
CA PRO A 184 19.72 32.99 8.02
C PRO A 184 20.92 33.84 7.60
N ALA A 185 20.72 34.71 6.62
CA ALA A 185 21.61 35.82 6.34
C ALA A 185 20.82 37.14 6.37
N THR A 186 21.28 38.01 7.27
CA THR A 186 20.89 39.39 7.50
C THR A 186 21.11 40.30 6.28
N SER A 187 20.09 41.10 5.93
CA SER A 187 20.27 42.45 5.36
C SER A 187 18.98 43.28 5.40
N THR A 188 18.93 44.16 6.40
CA THR A 188 18.51 45.58 6.43
C THR A 188 17.48 46.14 5.43
N GLU A 189 16.39 46.68 6.02
CA GLU A 189 15.56 47.86 5.69
C GLU A 189 15.58 48.51 4.29
N SER A 190 14.39 48.70 3.70
CA SER A 190 13.68 50.01 3.66
C SER A 190 12.35 49.93 2.87
N ALA A 191 11.44 50.86 3.21
CA ALA A 191 10.09 51.16 2.69
C ALA A 191 9.95 51.18 1.13
N GLU A 192 8.78 51.06 0.49
CA GLU A 192 7.61 51.96 0.60
C GLU A 192 6.39 51.40 -0.20
N ALA A 193 5.26 52.11 -0.08
CA ALA A 193 3.87 51.76 -0.39
C ALA A 193 3.48 51.55 -1.87
N GLY A 194 2.33 50.87 -2.09
CA GLY A 194 1.59 50.90 -3.36
C GLY A 194 0.49 49.84 -3.50
N SER A 195 -0.74 50.16 -3.10
CA SER A 195 -2.01 49.50 -3.53
C SER A 195 -2.63 50.34 -4.68
N PRO A 196 -3.74 49.97 -5.38
CA PRO A 196 -4.61 48.79 -5.29
C PRO A 196 -5.09 48.21 -6.66
N ASN A 197 -6.06 47.27 -6.57
CA ASN A 197 -7.10 46.84 -7.52
C ASN A 197 -6.90 45.57 -8.38
N GLY A 198 -7.91 44.68 -8.31
CA GLY A 198 -8.12 43.64 -9.33
C GLY A 198 -8.95 42.39 -8.97
N ALA A 199 -10.12 42.57 -8.36
CA ALA A 199 -11.37 41.77 -8.47
C ALA A 199 -11.41 40.22 -8.59
N SER A 200 -12.43 39.68 -7.90
CA SER A 200 -13.25 38.47 -8.19
C SER A 200 -12.88 37.21 -7.40
N ALA A 201 -13.65 36.85 -6.36
CA ALA A 201 -14.81 35.91 -6.39
C ALA A 201 -14.31 34.47 -6.11
N THR A 202 -14.86 33.59 -5.27
CA THR A 202 -16.14 33.39 -4.60
C THR A 202 -15.96 32.45 -3.38
N SER A 203 -16.92 32.48 -2.45
CA SER A 203 -17.41 31.40 -1.56
C SER A 203 -17.02 29.95 -1.94
N ALA A 204 -16.77 28.99 -1.04
CA ALA A 204 -17.62 28.63 0.09
C ALA A 204 -16.87 27.77 1.15
N THR A 205 -16.91 28.22 2.39
CA THR A 205 -16.69 27.42 3.61
C THR A 205 -18.05 26.86 4.06
N SER A 206 -18.44 25.65 3.63
CA SER A 206 -19.59 24.92 4.23
C SER A 206 -19.74 23.48 3.72
N GLU A 207 -18.78 22.58 4.03
CA GLU A 207 -18.95 21.14 3.73
C GLU A 207 -18.68 20.19 4.91
N TRP A 208 -18.40 20.70 6.12
CA TRP A 208 -18.11 19.84 7.29
C TRP A 208 -19.21 19.79 8.35
N GLU A 209 -20.38 20.41 8.11
CA GLU A 209 -21.45 20.54 9.11
C GLU A 209 -22.78 19.85 8.74
N ARG A 210 -22.76 18.82 7.87
CA ARG A 210 -23.97 18.04 7.52
C ARG A 210 -23.96 16.54 7.83
N VAL A 211 -22.90 15.99 8.43
CA VAL A 211 -22.79 14.53 8.69
C VAL A 211 -23.03 14.15 10.16
N SER A 212 -23.47 15.08 11.01
CA SER A 212 -23.64 14.81 12.46
C SER A 212 -25.09 14.76 12.95
N ASP A 213 -26.11 14.89 12.09
CA ASP A 213 -27.51 15.01 12.54
C ASP A 213 -28.52 14.05 11.89
N GLU A 214 -28.08 13.03 11.14
CA GLU A 214 -28.98 12.00 10.58
C GLU A 214 -29.09 10.72 11.42
N GLY A 215 -28.41 10.62 12.56
CA GLY A 215 -28.42 9.43 13.44
C GLY A 215 -29.41 9.47 14.61
N ARG A 216 -30.27 10.49 14.72
CA ARG A 216 -31.07 10.74 15.93
C ARG A 216 -32.58 10.85 15.70
N ARG A 217 -33.09 10.13 14.70
CA ARG A 217 -34.52 9.84 14.56
C ARG A 217 -34.73 8.40 14.10
N ALA A 218 -34.75 7.50 15.07
CA ALA A 218 -35.49 6.24 15.06
C ALA A 218 -36.11 6.09 16.46
#